data_AF-A0A352FIV7-F1
#
_entry.id   AF-A0A352FIV7-F1
#
_cell.length_a   1.000
_cell.length_b   1.000
_cell.length_c   1.000
_cell.angle_alpha   90.00
_cell.angle_beta   90.00
_cell.angle_gamma   90.00
#
_symmetry.space_group_name_H-M   'P 1'
#
loop_
_entity.id
_entity.type
_entity.pdbx_description
1 polymer ?
#
loop_
_entity_poly.entity_id
_entity_poly.type
_entity_poly.pdbx_seq_one_letter_code
_entity_poly.pdbx_strand_id
1 'polypeptide(L)'
;MFTNVNLAAPIGALALLGTGFILLVGAILLIQALIVRKSGRAKTSLAVMVMLAAIYFGVMLIFSMVSHDKLLARGEEKHFCELDCHLAYSIINTAQAKTIGDNGRPAIAQGQFTIVTIQTRFDETTTGPRRGDGLLYPNGRALTLIDERGNRYGPATQIGTPLTSPLRPAEAYTTQVAFDLPESVKATALLINEDGWETHLIVGHENSPFHGKARFQL
;
A
#
# COMPACT_ATOMS: atom_id res chain seq x y z
N MET A 1 -19.95 -6.69 -11.15
CA MET A 1 -19.37 -8.01 -10.81
C MET A 1 -18.14 -7.71 -9.98
N PHE A 2 -18.25 -7.80 -8.65
CA PHE A 2 -17.17 -7.48 -7.73
C PHE A 2 -16.14 -8.61 -7.74
N THR A 3 -15.23 -8.60 -8.72
CA THR A 3 -14.00 -9.39 -8.62
C THR A 3 -13.15 -8.71 -7.57
N ASN A 4 -13.40 -9.09 -6.32
CA ASN A 4 -12.54 -8.80 -5.19
C ASN A 4 -11.10 -9.11 -5.59
N VAL A 5 -10.28 -8.07 -5.60
CA VAL A 5 -8.81 -8.10 -5.67
C VAL A 5 -8.22 -8.99 -4.54
N ASN A 6 -9.06 -9.44 -3.60
CA ASN A 6 -8.75 -10.27 -2.43
C ASN A 6 -8.17 -11.66 -2.76
N LEU A 7 -8.46 -12.27 -3.91
CA LEU A 7 -7.79 -13.52 -4.30
C LEU A 7 -6.43 -13.26 -4.98
N ALA A 8 -6.26 -12.07 -5.58
CA ALA A 8 -5.04 -11.72 -6.30
C ALA A 8 -3.87 -11.45 -5.36
N ALA A 9 -4.10 -10.82 -4.20
CA ALA A 9 -3.01 -10.45 -3.29
C ALA A 9 -2.23 -11.67 -2.73
N PRO A 10 -2.86 -12.74 -2.20
CA PRO A 10 -2.13 -13.93 -1.76
C PRO A 10 -1.44 -14.66 -2.92
N ILE A 11 -2.10 -14.74 -4.09
CA ILE A 11 -1.53 -15.37 -5.28
C ILE A 11 -0.30 -14.59 -5.78
N GLY A 12 -0.38 -13.26 -5.81
CA GLY A 12 0.72 -12.39 -6.20
C GLY A 12 1.92 -12.52 -5.24
N ALA A 13 1.66 -12.59 -3.93
CA ALA A 13 2.69 -12.81 -2.92
C ALA A 13 3.35 -14.20 -3.08
N LEU A 14 2.55 -15.25 -3.26
CA LEU A 14 3.06 -16.60 -3.51
C LEU A 14 3.85 -16.68 -4.83
N ALA A 15 3.41 -15.99 -5.88
CA ALA A 15 4.13 -15.91 -7.14
C ALA A 15 5.48 -15.20 -6.98
N LEU A 16 5.54 -14.12 -6.18
CA LEU A 16 6.78 -13.42 -5.86
C LEU A 16 7.73 -14.34 -5.10
N LEU A 17 7.27 -14.96 -4.01
CA LEU A 17 8.07 -15.85 -3.18
C LEU A 17 8.56 -17.08 -3.95
N GLY A 18 7.67 -17.72 -4.73
CA GLY A 18 8.01 -18.86 -5.58
C GLY A 18 9.04 -18.50 -6.65
N THR A 19 8.88 -17.36 -7.32
CA THR A 19 9.86 -16.87 -8.30
C THR A 19 11.19 -16.56 -7.63
N GLY A 20 11.18 -15.89 -6.47
CA GLY A 20 12.37 -15.60 -5.69
C GLY A 20 13.12 -16.87 -5.27
N PHE A 21 12.40 -17.91 -4.83
CA PHE A 21 12.98 -19.21 -4.49
C PHE A 21 13.64 -19.88 -5.69
N ILE A 22 12.98 -19.93 -6.85
CA ILE A 22 13.56 -20.52 -8.07
C ILE A 22 14.79 -19.74 -8.52
N LEU A 23 14.76 -18.41 -8.44
CA LEU A 23 15.92 -17.57 -8.76
C LEU A 23 17.08 -17.80 -7.79
N LEU A 24 16.81 -18.00 -6.49
CA LEU A 24 17.83 -18.34 -5.50
C LEU A 24 18.50 -19.69 -5.81
N VAL A 25 17.70 -20.72 -6.10
CA VAL A 25 18.23 -22.04 -6.49
C VAL A 25 19.02 -21.93 -7.80
N GLY A 26 18.51 -21.18 -8.78
CA GLY A 26 19.21 -20.90 -10.04
C GLY A 26 20.54 -20.17 -9.84
N ALA A 27 20.61 -19.24 -8.89
CA ALA A 27 21.83 -18.53 -8.54
C ALA A 27 22.88 -19.47 -7.92
N ILE A 28 22.46 -20.37 -7.02
CA ILE A 28 23.35 -21.40 -6.44
C ILE A 28 23.91 -22.31 -7.54
N LEU A 29 23.05 -22.78 -8.46
CA LEU A 29 23.47 -23.62 -9.60
C LEU A 29 24.41 -22.87 -10.56
N LEU A 30 24.16 -21.57 -10.77
CA LEU A 30 25.02 -20.71 -11.58
C LEU A 30 26.41 -20.58 -10.92
N ILE A 31 26.47 -20.25 -9.63
CA ILE A 31 27.72 -20.14 -8.87
C ILE A 31 28.49 -21.46 -8.93
N GLN A 32 27.83 -22.59 -8.69
CA GLN A 32 28.45 -23.91 -8.81
C GLN A 32 29.00 -24.15 -10.23
N ALA A 33 28.24 -23.83 -11.27
CA ALA A 33 28.67 -24.01 -12.65
C ALA A 33 29.89 -23.14 -13.02
N LEU A 34 29.95 -21.92 -12.46
CA LEU A 34 31.10 -21.02 -12.62
C LEU A 34 32.35 -21.56 -11.91
N ILE A 35 32.21 -22.09 -10.68
CA ILE A 35 33.32 -22.71 -9.93
C ILE A 35 33.88 -23.93 -10.67
N VAL A 36 33.01 -24.81 -11.18
CA VAL A 36 33.41 -26.00 -11.95
C VAL A 36 33.81 -25.63 -13.40
N ARG A 37 33.81 -24.34 -13.75
CA ARG A 37 34.17 -23.79 -15.07
C ARG A 37 33.38 -24.41 -16.23
N LYS A 38 32.15 -24.86 -15.97
CA LYS A 38 31.23 -25.40 -17.00
C LYS A 38 30.40 -24.28 -17.60
N SER A 39 31.01 -23.56 -18.54
CA SER A 39 30.42 -22.39 -19.22
C SER A 39 29.06 -22.67 -19.87
N GLY A 40 28.84 -23.87 -20.42
CA GLY A 40 27.54 -24.27 -20.96
C GLY A 40 26.42 -24.27 -19.91
N ARG A 41 26.66 -24.89 -18.75
CA ARG A 41 25.69 -24.93 -17.64
C ARG A 41 25.44 -23.54 -17.06
N ALA A 42 26.49 -22.72 -16.94
CA ALA A 42 26.36 -21.34 -16.48
C ALA A 42 25.48 -20.52 -17.43
N LYS A 43 25.68 -20.63 -18.75
CA LYS A 43 24.85 -19.94 -19.76
C LYS A 43 23.39 -20.39 -19.70
N THR A 44 23.13 -21.69 -19.61
CA THR A 44 21.76 -22.21 -19.50
C THR A 44 21.08 -21.74 -18.22
N SER A 45 21.76 -21.81 -17.06
CA SER A 45 21.20 -21.34 -15.80
C SER A 45 20.84 -19.86 -15.85
N LEU A 46 21.75 -19.03 -16.36
CA LEU A 46 21.50 -17.60 -16.54
C LEU A 46 20.33 -17.33 -17.50
N ALA A 47 20.26 -18.03 -18.63
CA ALA A 47 19.18 -17.88 -19.59
C ALA A 47 17.81 -18.23 -18.98
N VAL A 48 17.73 -19.33 -18.21
CA VAL A 48 16.51 -19.72 -17.51
C VAL A 48 16.09 -18.67 -16.47
N MET A 49 17.05 -18.15 -15.69
CA MET A 49 16.78 -17.10 -14.70
C MET A 49 16.25 -15.81 -15.36
N VAL A 50 16.88 -15.37 -16.45
CA VAL A 50 16.45 -14.18 -17.19
C VAL A 50 15.07 -14.39 -17.81
N MET A 51 14.82 -15.56 -18.40
CA MET A 51 13.51 -15.90 -18.95
C MET A 51 12.42 -15.86 -17.87
N LEU A 52 12.68 -16.46 -16.71
CA LEU A 52 11.73 -16.47 -15.59
C LEU A 52 11.44 -15.05 -15.07
N ALA A 53 12.48 -14.23 -14.89
CA ALA A 53 12.32 -12.84 -14.48
C ALA A 53 11.52 -12.02 -15.50
N ALA A 54 11.78 -12.23 -16.80
CA ALA A 54 11.05 -11.57 -17.88
C ALA A 54 9.58 -11.98 -17.91
N ILE A 55 9.27 -13.28 -17.71
CA ILE A 55 7.89 -13.77 -17.62
C ILE A 55 7.17 -13.13 -16.42
N TYR A 56 7.80 -13.13 -15.24
CA TYR A 56 7.22 -12.52 -14.04
C TYR A 56 6.92 -11.04 -14.24
N PHE A 57 7.90 -10.28 -14.75
CA PHE A 57 7.73 -8.86 -15.03
C PHE A 57 6.67 -8.60 -16.11
N GLY A 58 6.62 -9.44 -17.15
CA GLY A 58 5.58 -9.38 -18.18
C GLY A 58 4.18 -9.55 -17.61
N VAL A 59 3.98 -10.54 -16.73
CA VAL A 59 2.70 -10.75 -16.05
C VAL A 59 2.35 -9.55 -15.15
N MET A 60 3.31 -9.05 -14.37
CA MET A 60 3.10 -7.87 -13.53
C MET A 60 2.63 -6.67 -14.34
N LEU A 61 3.30 -6.38 -15.47
CA LEU A 61 2.93 -5.29 -16.35
C LEU A 61 1.54 -5.45 -16.96
N ILE A 62 1.16 -6.66 -17.38
CA ILE A 62 -0.18 -6.92 -17.93
C ILE A 62 -1.25 -6.58 -16.89
N PHE A 63 -1.10 -7.04 -15.65
CA PHE A 63 -2.04 -6.72 -14.57
C PHE A 63 -2.09 -5.22 -14.29
N SER A 64 -0.94 -4.56 -14.24
CA SER A 64 -0.86 -3.11 -14.07
C SER A 64 -1.59 -2.36 -15.18
N MET A 65 -1.41 -2.73 -16.45
CA MET A 65 -2.04 -2.04 -17.58
C MET A 65 -3.55 -2.27 -17.67
N VAL A 66 -4.05 -3.40 -17.16
CA VAL A 66 -5.49 -3.72 -17.14
C VAL A 66 -6.20 -3.08 -15.94
N SER A 67 -5.45 -2.68 -14.91
CA SER A 67 -6.01 -2.02 -13.73
C SER A 67 -6.44 -0.57 -14.03
N HIS A 68 -7.39 -0.06 -13.25
CA HIS A 68 -7.99 1.26 -13.45
C HIS A 68 -7.87 2.11 -12.19
N ASP A 69 -7.74 3.43 -12.37
CA ASP A 69 -7.84 4.38 -11.26
C ASP A 69 -9.28 4.39 -10.71
N LYS A 70 -9.41 4.49 -9.39
CA LYS A 70 -10.69 4.61 -8.70
C LYS A 70 -10.65 5.82 -7.78
N LEU A 71 -11.65 6.68 -7.87
CA LEU A 71 -11.87 7.76 -6.92
C LEU A 71 -12.98 7.34 -5.95
N LEU A 72 -12.64 7.27 -4.68
CA LEU A 72 -13.51 6.90 -3.57
C LEU A 72 -14.14 8.16 -3.00
N ALA A 73 -15.47 8.20 -2.89
CA ALA A 73 -16.14 9.33 -2.25
C ALA A 73 -15.81 9.39 -0.75
N ARG A 74 -16.04 10.55 -0.11
CA ARG A 74 -15.94 10.65 1.35
C ARG A 74 -16.89 9.64 2.01
N GLY A 75 -16.42 8.93 3.02
CA GLY A 75 -17.13 7.84 3.68
C GLY A 75 -17.08 6.49 2.95
N GLU A 76 -16.64 6.41 1.69
CA GLU A 76 -16.36 5.11 1.07
C GLU A 76 -15.14 4.45 1.72
N GLU A 77 -15.16 3.11 1.77
CA GLU A 77 -14.11 2.32 2.40
C GLU A 77 -13.12 1.79 1.35
N LYS A 78 -11.83 1.87 1.69
CA LYS A 78 -10.75 1.12 1.03
C LYS A 78 -10.30 0.01 1.97
N HIS A 79 -10.32 -1.22 1.47
CA HIS A 79 -9.93 -2.40 2.24
C HIS A 79 -8.48 -2.78 1.94
N PHE A 80 -7.72 -3.08 2.98
CA PHE A 80 -6.35 -3.61 2.90
C PHE A 80 -6.33 -5.01 3.48
N CYS A 81 -5.66 -5.92 2.79
CA CYS A 81 -5.53 -7.30 3.24
C CYS A 81 -4.43 -7.40 4.29
N GLU A 82 -4.78 -7.70 5.53
CA GLU A 82 -3.81 -8.23 6.50
C GLU A 82 -3.83 -9.76 6.46
N LEU A 83 -2.88 -10.40 7.15
CA LEU A 83 -2.66 -11.85 7.09
C LEU A 83 -3.93 -12.69 7.30
N ASP A 84 -4.83 -12.23 8.18
CA ASP A 84 -6.03 -12.98 8.63
C ASP A 84 -7.37 -12.27 8.36
N CYS A 85 -7.38 -10.97 8.07
CA CYS A 85 -8.60 -10.16 7.93
C CYS A 85 -8.29 -8.81 7.26
N HIS A 86 -9.32 -8.09 6.83
CA HIS A 86 -9.15 -6.79 6.21
C HIS A 86 -9.32 -5.64 7.19
N LEU A 87 -8.61 -4.55 6.89
CA LEU A 87 -8.82 -3.25 7.51
C LEU A 87 -9.44 -2.29 6.50
N ALA A 88 -10.54 -1.67 6.90
CA ALA A 88 -11.23 -0.65 6.13
C ALA A 88 -10.75 0.74 6.58
N TYR A 89 -10.40 1.58 5.60
CA TYR A 89 -10.08 2.98 5.82
C TYR A 89 -11.08 3.86 5.07
N SER A 90 -11.54 4.92 5.70
CA SER A 90 -12.43 5.91 5.07
C SER A 90 -12.10 7.32 5.53
N ILE A 91 -12.41 8.31 4.70
CA ILE A 91 -12.32 9.73 5.09
C ILE A 91 -13.67 10.17 5.65
N ILE A 92 -13.67 10.53 6.92
CA ILE A 92 -14.89 10.98 7.62
C ILE A 92 -14.98 12.51 7.73
N ASN A 93 -13.83 13.22 7.69
CA ASN A 93 -13.81 14.67 7.74
C ASN A 93 -12.55 15.25 7.10
N THR A 94 -12.63 16.50 6.67
CA THR A 94 -11.50 17.32 6.24
C THR A 94 -11.64 18.72 6.83
N ALA A 95 -10.57 19.27 7.37
CA ALA A 95 -10.53 20.64 7.86
C ALA A 95 -9.30 21.36 7.33
N GLN A 96 -9.31 22.69 7.39
CA GLN A 96 -8.13 23.50 7.13
C GLN A 96 -7.81 24.38 8.32
N ALA A 97 -6.54 24.52 8.64
CA ALA A 97 -6.09 25.35 9.76
C ALA A 97 -4.71 25.96 9.48
N LYS A 98 -4.43 27.12 10.07
CA LYS A 98 -3.10 27.73 10.06
C LYS A 98 -2.18 27.17 11.15
N THR A 99 -2.79 26.70 12.24
CA THR A 99 -2.09 26.19 13.41
C THR A 99 -2.70 24.88 13.85
N ILE A 100 -1.85 23.99 14.36
CA ILE A 100 -2.24 22.66 14.84
C ILE A 100 -1.54 22.38 16.17
N GLY A 101 -2.26 21.76 17.12
CA GLY A 101 -1.76 21.43 18.46
C GLY A 101 -2.31 22.36 19.54
N ASP A 102 -2.30 21.88 20.78
CA ASP A 102 -2.78 22.64 21.95
C ASP A 102 -1.77 23.69 22.42
N ASN A 103 -2.29 24.67 23.17
CA ASN A 103 -1.71 25.95 23.62
C ASN A 103 -0.26 25.95 24.17
N GLY A 104 0.39 24.78 24.35
CA GLY A 104 1.77 24.66 24.81
C GLY A 104 2.83 24.70 23.70
N ARG A 105 2.54 24.16 22.50
CA ARG A 105 3.47 24.13 21.34
C ARG A 105 2.70 24.01 20.00
N PRO A 106 2.03 25.08 19.55
CA PRO A 106 1.33 25.05 18.27
C PRO A 106 2.34 24.94 17.12
N ALA A 107 2.15 23.95 16.26
CA ALA A 107 2.79 23.92 14.95
C ALA A 107 2.09 24.94 14.04
N ILE A 108 2.87 25.76 13.35
CA ILE A 108 2.36 26.77 12.41
C ILE A 108 2.68 26.27 10.99
N ALA A 109 1.68 26.26 10.11
CA ALA A 109 1.86 25.90 8.71
C ALA A 109 2.73 26.92 7.99
N GLN A 110 3.61 26.46 7.11
CA GLN A 110 4.31 27.33 6.16
C GLN A 110 3.32 27.95 5.17
N GLY A 111 2.35 27.16 4.70
CA GLY A 111 1.18 27.65 3.99
C GLY A 111 -0.06 27.46 4.85
N GLN A 112 -0.82 26.41 4.60
CA GLN A 112 -2.02 26.06 5.33
C GLN A 112 -2.06 24.55 5.54
N PHE A 113 -2.40 24.12 6.75
CA PHE A 113 -2.63 22.71 6.99
C PHE A 113 -3.95 22.27 6.38
N THR A 114 -3.91 21.23 5.56
CA THR A 114 -5.06 20.39 5.24
C THR A 114 -5.06 19.20 6.20
N ILE A 115 -6.08 19.13 7.05
CA ILE A 115 -6.25 18.08 8.06
C ILE A 115 -7.28 17.10 7.54
N VAL A 116 -6.91 15.82 7.43
CA VAL A 116 -7.80 14.75 7.01
C VAL A 116 -8.04 13.82 8.21
N THR A 117 -9.30 13.63 8.57
CA THR A 117 -9.69 12.65 9.59
C THR A 117 -10.02 11.34 8.90
N ILE A 118 -9.20 10.34 9.16
CA ILE A 118 -9.30 8.99 8.62
C ILE A 118 -9.89 8.10 9.72
N GLN A 119 -10.92 7.33 9.38
CA GLN A 119 -11.40 6.25 10.23
C GLN A 119 -10.74 4.95 9.77
N THR A 120 -10.15 4.22 10.72
CA THR A 120 -9.67 2.85 10.54
C THR A 120 -10.65 1.93 11.26
N ARG A 121 -11.17 0.93 10.57
CA ARG A 121 -12.14 -0.03 11.11
C ARG A 121 -11.73 -1.46 10.78
N PHE A 122 -11.95 -2.36 11.72
CA PHE A 122 -11.83 -3.80 11.48
C PHE A 122 -12.98 -4.31 10.58
N ASP A 123 -12.65 -4.97 9.47
CA ASP A 123 -13.67 -5.52 8.57
C ASP A 123 -14.07 -6.95 8.96
N GLU A 124 -15.12 -7.03 9.76
CA GLU A 124 -15.69 -8.28 10.28
C GLU A 124 -16.09 -9.27 9.18
N THR A 125 -16.48 -8.78 7.99
CA THR A 125 -16.98 -9.62 6.89
C THR A 125 -15.90 -10.55 6.31
N THR A 126 -14.64 -10.27 6.63
CA THR A 126 -13.46 -11.00 6.13
C THR A 126 -12.82 -11.87 7.20
N THR A 127 -13.43 -11.95 8.38
CA THR A 127 -12.87 -12.66 9.53
C THR A 127 -13.14 -14.15 9.43
N GLY A 128 -12.07 -14.96 9.50
CA GLY A 128 -12.22 -16.40 9.60
C GLY A 128 -12.97 -16.83 10.87
N PRO A 129 -13.81 -17.90 10.84
CA PRO A 129 -14.62 -18.33 11.98
C PRO A 129 -13.82 -18.70 13.25
N ARG A 130 -12.51 -18.97 13.10
CA ARG A 130 -11.62 -19.40 14.20
C ARG A 130 -10.67 -18.29 14.68
N ARG A 131 -10.77 -17.07 14.15
CA ARG A 131 -9.84 -15.97 14.43
C ARG A 131 -9.95 -15.47 15.88
N GLY A 132 -11.15 -15.52 16.47
CA GLY A 132 -11.41 -15.07 17.84
C GLY A 132 -11.24 -13.55 18.02
N ASP A 133 -11.06 -13.12 19.27
CA ASP A 133 -10.95 -11.71 19.67
C ASP A 133 -9.48 -11.23 19.78
N GLY A 134 -8.56 -11.76 18.96
CA GLY A 134 -7.17 -11.33 18.96
C GLY A 134 -6.98 -9.86 18.54
N LEU A 135 -5.81 -9.29 18.82
CA LEU A 135 -5.41 -8.01 18.22
C LEU A 135 -4.91 -8.25 16.79
N LEU A 136 -5.35 -7.41 15.85
CA LEU A 136 -4.72 -7.28 14.54
C LEU A 136 -3.76 -6.11 14.56
N TYR A 137 -2.55 -6.31 14.07
CA TYR A 137 -1.52 -5.28 13.95
C TYR A 137 -1.47 -4.83 12.49
N PRO A 138 -1.95 -3.62 12.16
CA PRO A 138 -1.89 -3.11 10.80
C PRO A 138 -0.45 -3.00 10.31
N ASN A 139 -0.21 -3.38 9.06
CA ASN A 139 1.02 -3.01 8.37
C ASN A 139 1.12 -1.48 8.24
N GLY A 140 2.33 -0.99 7.95
CA GLY A 140 2.55 0.44 7.78
C GLY A 140 1.77 1.02 6.59
N ARG A 141 1.48 2.31 6.66
CA ARG A 141 0.70 3.05 5.65
C ARG A 141 1.45 4.28 5.18
N ALA A 142 1.67 4.36 3.88
CA ALA A 142 2.15 5.55 3.21
C ALA A 142 0.95 6.43 2.81
N LEU A 143 0.95 7.66 3.30
CA LEU A 143 -0.08 8.66 2.99
C LEU A 143 0.51 9.70 2.02
N THR A 144 -0.23 10.02 0.96
CA THR A 144 0.15 11.06 0.01
C THR A 144 -1.06 11.90 -0.37
N LEU A 145 -1.03 13.19 -0.03
CA LEU A 145 -2.00 14.16 -0.52
C LEU A 145 -1.63 14.58 -1.93
N ILE A 146 -2.63 14.72 -2.79
CA ILE A 146 -2.48 15.14 -4.18
C ILE A 146 -3.31 16.41 -4.39
N ASP A 147 -2.72 17.42 -5.01
CA ASP A 147 -3.40 18.66 -5.36
C ASP A 147 -4.02 18.64 -6.76
N GLU A 148 -4.68 19.72 -7.15
CA GLU A 148 -5.29 19.88 -8.48
C GLU A 148 -4.28 19.91 -9.65
N ARG A 149 -3.00 20.16 -9.37
CA ARG A 149 -1.91 20.18 -10.36
C ARG A 149 -1.15 18.86 -10.40
N GLY A 150 -1.50 17.89 -9.55
CA GLY A 150 -0.84 16.61 -9.42
C GLY A 150 0.42 16.62 -8.53
N ASN A 151 0.72 17.70 -7.81
CA ASN A 151 1.80 17.72 -6.84
C ASN A 151 1.47 16.82 -5.65
N ARG A 152 2.52 16.26 -5.03
CA ARG A 152 2.40 15.23 -3.99
C ARG A 152 2.98 15.74 -2.68
N TYR A 153 2.23 15.59 -1.60
CA TYR A 153 2.59 16.07 -0.26
C TYR A 153 2.52 14.91 0.74
N GLY A 154 3.58 14.77 1.53
CA GLY A 154 3.62 13.83 2.66
C GLY A 154 2.99 14.41 3.93
N PRO A 155 2.64 13.57 4.91
CA PRO A 155 2.08 14.03 6.17
C PRO A 155 3.13 14.86 6.94
N ALA A 156 2.72 16.02 7.45
CA ALA A 156 3.53 16.84 8.33
C ALA A 156 3.44 16.36 9.79
N THR A 157 2.24 15.96 10.23
CA THR A 157 2.03 15.39 11.57
C THR A 157 0.77 14.51 11.62
N GLN A 158 0.70 13.65 12.64
CA GLN A 158 -0.46 12.82 12.95
C GLN A 158 -0.90 13.08 14.39
N ILE A 159 -2.21 13.13 14.61
CA ILE A 159 -2.84 13.41 15.90
C ILE A 159 -3.88 12.34 16.20
N GLY A 160 -3.91 11.90 17.46
CA GLY A 160 -4.78 10.82 17.92
C GLY A 160 -4.09 9.46 17.80
N THR A 161 -4.90 8.44 17.54
CA THR A 161 -4.42 7.04 17.45
C THR A 161 -3.66 6.82 16.14
N PRO A 162 -2.41 6.35 16.15
CA PRO A 162 -1.67 6.03 14.91
C PRO A 162 -2.39 4.99 14.03
N LEU A 163 -2.22 5.07 12.71
CA LEU A 163 -2.80 4.10 11.76
C LEU A 163 -2.25 2.67 11.89
N THR A 164 -1.16 2.50 12.65
CA THR A 164 -0.52 1.22 12.98
C THR A 164 -0.94 0.69 14.35
N SER A 165 -1.81 1.42 15.08
CA SER A 165 -2.32 0.93 16.35
C SER A 165 -3.17 -0.32 16.13
N PRO A 166 -3.04 -1.32 17.03
CA PRO A 166 -3.77 -2.56 16.88
C PRO A 166 -5.26 -2.39 17.18
N LEU A 167 -6.08 -3.23 16.56
CA LEU A 167 -7.53 -3.26 16.74
C LEU A 167 -8.06 -4.69 16.90
N ARG A 168 -9.11 -4.84 17.68
CA ARG A 168 -9.94 -6.05 17.79
C ARG A 168 -11.08 -6.04 16.76
N PRO A 169 -11.78 -7.17 16.55
CA PRO A 169 -13.02 -7.19 15.80
C PRO A 169 -14.03 -6.19 16.37
N ALA A 170 -14.83 -5.59 15.51
CA ALA A 170 -15.76 -4.50 15.83
C ALA A 170 -15.13 -3.16 16.28
N GLU A 171 -13.82 -3.09 16.49
CA GLU A 171 -13.17 -1.84 16.85
C GLU A 171 -12.92 -0.94 15.64
N ALA A 172 -13.01 0.36 15.90
CA ALA A 172 -12.62 1.41 15.00
C ALA A 172 -12.00 2.56 15.78
N TYR A 173 -11.09 3.29 15.15
CA TYR A 173 -10.58 4.55 15.68
C TYR A 173 -10.44 5.58 14.57
N THR A 174 -10.19 6.83 14.97
CA THR A 174 -9.94 7.93 14.05
C THR A 174 -8.55 8.49 14.25
N THR A 175 -7.87 8.77 13.14
CA THR A 175 -6.57 9.42 13.10
C THR A 175 -6.72 10.72 12.32
N GLN A 176 -6.24 11.83 12.87
CA GLN A 176 -6.12 13.07 12.12
C GLN A 176 -4.72 13.18 11.53
N VAL A 177 -4.64 13.43 10.24
CA VAL A 177 -3.37 13.58 9.53
C VAL A 177 -3.34 14.97 8.90
N ALA A 178 -2.33 15.74 9.24
CA ALA A 178 -2.14 17.08 8.73
C ALA A 178 -1.07 17.11 7.65
N PHE A 179 -1.35 17.83 6.57
CA PHE A 179 -0.45 18.08 5.44
C PHE A 179 -0.25 19.58 5.29
N ASP A 180 0.98 20.05 5.21
CA ASP A 180 1.29 21.47 5.00
C ASP A 180 1.35 21.76 3.50
N LEU A 181 0.42 22.57 3.01
CA LEU A 181 0.28 22.92 1.60
C LEU A 181 0.45 24.44 1.43
N PRO A 182 0.97 24.92 0.30
CA PRO A 182 0.92 26.35 -0.01
C PRO A 182 -0.53 26.87 -0.02
N GLU A 183 -0.76 28.12 0.43
CA GLU A 183 -2.12 28.68 0.59
C GLU A 183 -2.96 28.70 -0.70
N SER A 184 -2.30 28.78 -1.86
CA SER A 184 -2.97 28.84 -3.17
C SER A 184 -3.33 27.47 -3.72
N VAL A 185 -2.99 26.37 -3.02
CA VAL A 185 -3.12 25.01 -3.53
C VAL A 185 -4.29 24.30 -2.86
N LYS A 186 -5.20 23.77 -3.69
CA LYS A 186 -6.30 22.95 -3.21
C LYS A 186 -5.97 21.46 -3.31
N ALA A 187 -6.06 20.77 -2.18
CA ALA A 187 -6.00 19.31 -2.13
C ALA A 187 -7.25 18.71 -2.81
N THR A 188 -7.05 17.71 -3.67
CA THR A 188 -8.13 17.07 -4.42
C THR A 188 -8.32 15.61 -4.03
N ALA A 189 -7.24 14.93 -3.65
CA ALA A 189 -7.29 13.52 -3.31
C ALA A 189 -6.27 13.12 -2.25
N LEU A 190 -6.58 12.08 -1.50
CA LEU A 190 -5.66 11.39 -0.61
C LEU A 190 -5.42 9.97 -1.13
N LEU A 191 -4.17 9.61 -1.31
CA LEU A 191 -3.73 8.26 -1.59
C LEU A 191 -3.23 7.62 -0.27
N ILE A 192 -3.80 6.47 0.08
CA ILE A 192 -3.36 5.64 1.21
C ILE A 192 -2.87 4.32 0.63
N ASN A 193 -1.60 3.97 0.84
CA ASN A 193 -0.98 2.75 0.31
C ASN A 193 -0.23 2.02 1.42
N GLU A 194 0.15 0.77 1.18
CA GLU A 194 1.13 0.08 2.03
C GLU A 194 2.51 0.73 1.87
N ASP A 195 3.31 0.72 2.94
CA ASP A 195 4.65 1.34 2.96
C ASP A 195 5.80 0.38 2.64
N GLY A 196 5.54 -0.94 2.60
CA GLY A 196 6.53 -1.97 2.29
C GLY A 196 7.03 -1.89 0.85
N TRP A 197 8.36 -1.95 0.65
CA TRP A 197 8.96 -1.84 -0.67
C TRP A 197 8.70 -3.07 -1.56
N GLU A 198 8.58 -4.25 -0.93
CA GLU A 198 8.30 -5.52 -1.58
C GLU A 198 6.94 -5.52 -2.29
N THR A 199 6.01 -4.69 -1.83
CA THR A 199 4.67 -4.55 -2.40
C THR A 199 4.69 -3.96 -3.82
N HIS A 200 5.79 -3.32 -4.24
CA HIS A 200 5.99 -2.88 -5.63
C HIS A 200 6.25 -4.02 -6.60
N LEU A 201 6.69 -5.18 -6.09
CA LEU A 201 7.02 -6.36 -6.90
C LEU A 201 5.87 -7.37 -6.95
N ILE A 202 4.87 -7.25 -6.08
CA ILE A 202 3.73 -8.18 -6.02
C ILE A 202 2.83 -7.96 -7.25
N VAL A 203 2.60 -9.00 -8.06
CA VAL A 203 1.70 -8.93 -9.21
C VAL A 203 0.28 -8.53 -8.79
N GLY A 204 -0.28 -7.51 -9.45
CA GLY A 204 -1.64 -7.03 -9.20
C GLY A 204 -1.80 -6.24 -7.91
N HIS A 205 -0.70 -5.87 -7.25
CA HIS A 205 -0.74 -5.01 -6.07
C HIS A 205 -0.85 -3.55 -6.48
N GLU A 206 -1.54 -2.75 -5.67
CA GLU A 206 -1.73 -1.33 -6.00
C GLU A 206 -0.40 -0.57 -6.06
N ASN A 207 0.62 -0.97 -5.30
CA ASN A 207 1.95 -0.35 -5.36
C ASN A 207 2.76 -0.69 -6.62
N SER A 208 2.35 -1.70 -7.41
CA SER A 208 3.10 -2.08 -8.61
C SER A 208 3.20 -0.93 -9.63
N PRO A 209 4.29 -0.86 -10.40
CA PRO A 209 4.46 0.12 -11.46
C PRO A 209 3.28 0.10 -12.44
N PHE A 210 2.79 1.27 -12.85
CA PHE A 210 1.66 1.45 -13.79
C PHE A 210 0.31 0.92 -13.32
N HIS A 211 0.20 0.34 -12.12
CA HIS A 211 -1.09 -0.08 -11.59
C HIS A 211 -1.93 1.15 -11.22
N GLY A 212 -3.20 1.12 -11.59
CA GLY A 212 -4.21 2.10 -11.22
C GLY A 212 -4.36 2.19 -9.71
N LYS A 213 -4.64 3.40 -9.23
CA LYS A 213 -4.69 3.74 -7.80
C LYS A 213 -6.12 4.02 -7.37
N ALA A 214 -6.48 3.50 -6.21
CA ALA A 214 -7.67 3.87 -5.47
C ALA A 214 -7.33 5.05 -4.53
N ARG A 215 -7.85 6.23 -4.87
CA ARG A 215 -7.65 7.49 -4.12
C ARG A 215 -8.96 7.91 -3.48
N PHE A 216 -8.90 8.50 -2.30
CA PHE A 216 -10.05 9.15 -1.69
C PHE A 216 -10.18 10.57 -2.19
N GLN A 217 -11.40 10.98 -2.51
CA GLN A 217 -11.74 12.36 -2.78
C GLN A 217 -11.69 13.16 -1.49
N LEU A 218 -11.07 14.35 -1.58
CA LEU A 218 -11.08 15.34 -0.52
C LEU A 218 -12.15 16.38 -0.76
#